data_AF-A0A349WBE2-F1
#
_entry.id   AF-A0A349WBE2-F1
#
_cell.length_a   1.000
_cell.length_b   1.000
_cell.length_c   1.000
_cell.angle_alpha   90.00
_cell.angle_beta   90.00
_cell.angle_gamma   90.00
#
_symmetry.space_group_name_H-M   'P 1'
#
loop_
_entity.id
_entity.type
_entity.pdbx_description
1 polymer ?
#
loop_
_entity_poly.entity_id
_entity_poly.type
_entity_poly.pdbx_seq_one_letter_code
_entity_poly.pdbx_strand_id
1 'polypeptide(L)' 'MEYRYGSHTVFQIEYHFVWVTKCRYKVLTAEVAERVRELVRQV' A
#
# COMPACT_ATOMS: atom_id res chain seq x y z
N MET A 1 -9.58 15.05 -0.53
CA MET A 1 -8.20 14.96 -0.01
C MET A 1 -7.87 16.27 0.64
N GLU A 2 -7.42 16.23 1.89
CA GLU A 2 -7.09 17.41 2.68
C GLU A 2 -5.56 17.54 2.74
N TYR A 3 -5.05 18.76 2.62
CA TYR A 3 -3.61 19.02 2.68
C TYR A 3 -3.07 18.72 4.07
N ARG A 4 -1.88 18.10 4.14
CA ARG A 4 -1.15 17.89 5.38
C ARG A 4 -0.20 19.05 5.64
N TYR A 5 -0.10 19.47 6.89
CA TYR A 5 0.74 20.58 7.33
C TYR A 5 1.81 20.05 8.30
N GLY A 6 3.08 20.27 7.98
CA GLY A 6 4.21 20.16 8.90
C GLY A 6 4.64 21.54 9.41
N SER A 7 5.65 21.60 10.27
CA SER A 7 6.08 22.87 10.92
C SER A 7 6.42 24.00 9.93
N HIS A 8 6.92 23.66 8.74
CA HIS A 8 7.24 24.63 7.68
C HIS A 8 6.90 24.12 6.27
N THR A 9 6.01 23.13 6.14
CA THR A 9 5.67 22.51 4.84
C THR A 9 4.18 22.21 4.74
N VAL A 10 3.62 22.40 3.54
CA VAL A 10 2.24 22.01 3.20
C VAL A 10 2.33 21.09 2.00
N PHE A 11 1.75 19.90 2.12
CA PHE A 11 1.89 18.88 1.07
C PHE A 11 0.68 17.96 0.98
N GLN A 12 0.46 17.45 -0.22
CA GLN A 12 -0.45 16.35 -0.52
C GLN A 12 0.32 15.40 -1.42
N ILE A 13 0.73 14.26 -0.86
CA ILE A 13 1.60 13.29 -1.55
C ILE A 13 0.82 11.99 -1.70
N GLU A 14 0.57 11.63 -2.96
CA GLU A 14 -0.16 10.44 -3.34
C GLU A 14 0.71 9.60 -4.27
N TYR A 15 0.81 8.30 -3.97
CA TYR A 15 1.62 7.36 -4.73
C TYR A 15 0.77 6.21 -5.23
N HIS A 16 1.05 5.75 -6.45
CA HIS A 16 0.48 4.53 -7.01
C HIS A 16 1.53 3.42 -6.98
N PHE A 17 1.48 2.57 -5.95
CA PHE A 17 2.37 1.43 -5.81
C PHE A 17 1.76 0.16 -6.39
N VAL A 18 2.52 -0.53 -7.24
CA VAL A 18 2.15 -1.82 -7.85
C VAL A 18 3.33 -2.76 -7.75
N TRP A 19 3.06 -4.02 -7.37
CA TRP A 19 4.07 -5.07 -7.31
C TRP A 19 3.49 -6.41 -7.76
N VAL A 20 4.37 -7.38 -8.00
CA VAL A 20 4.01 -8.73 -8.43
C VAL A 20 4.72 -9.78 -7.59
N THR A 21 4.16 -10.98 -7.55
CA THR A 21 4.78 -12.14 -6.90
C THR A 21 6.03 -12.59 -7.65
N LYS A 22 6.95 -13.25 -6.94
CA LYS A 22 8.12 -13.89 -7.57
C LYS A 22 7.63 -14.83 -8.67
N CYS A 23 8.24 -14.72 -9.84
CA CYS A 23 7.88 -15.49 -11.05
C CYS A 23 6.40 -15.36 -11.48
N ARG A 24 5.68 -14.33 -11.02
CA ARG A 24 4.25 -14.09 -11.32
C ARG A 24 3.33 -15.26 -10.97
N TYR A 25 3.70 -16.06 -9.97
CA TYR A 25 2.81 -17.11 -9.49
C TYR A 25 1.50 -16.51 -8.96
N LYS A 26 0.37 -17.11 -9.33
CA LYS A 26 -0.97 -16.66 -8.93
C LYS A 26 -1.30 -17.11 -7.50
N VAL A 27 -0.44 -16.80 -6.54
CA VAL A 27 -0.56 -17.21 -5.13
C VAL A 27 -1.34 -16.22 -4.26
N LEU A 28 -1.59 -15.00 -4.77
CA LEU A 28 -2.38 -13.98 -4.07
C LEU A 28 -3.88 -14.26 -4.21
N THR A 29 -4.34 -15.34 -3.59
CA THR A 29 -5.74 -15.79 -3.62
C THR A 29 -6.23 -16.17 -2.23
N ALA A 30 -7.54 -16.05 -1.99
CA ALA A 30 -8.20 -16.44 -0.75
C ALA A 30 -7.48 -15.88 0.51
N GLU A 31 -7.22 -16.74 1.50
CA GLU A 31 -6.62 -16.38 2.79
C GLU A 31 -5.26 -15.67 2.65
N VAL A 32 -4.45 -16.04 1.64
CA VAL A 32 -3.15 -15.41 1.41
C VAL A 32 -3.33 -13.94 1.02
N ALA A 33 -4.31 -13.63 0.18
CA ALA A 33 -4.59 -12.26 -0.22
C ALA A 33 -5.12 -11.42 0.95
N GLU A 34 -6.00 -12.00 1.78
CA GLU A 34 -6.52 -11.33 2.97
C GLU A 34 -5.42 -11.01 3.97
N ARG A 35 -4.57 -12.00 4.30
CA ARG A 35 -3.47 -11.81 5.24
C ARG A 35 -2.45 -10.77 4.75
N VAL A 36 -2.11 -10.78 3.46
CA VAL A 36 -1.21 -9.77 2.89
C VAL A 36 -1.83 -8.37 3.00
N ARG A 37 -3.14 -8.22 2.79
CA ARG A 37 -3.82 -6.93 2.92
C ARG A 37 -3.83 -6.42 4.36
N GLU A 38 -4.00 -7.31 5.33
CA GLU A 38 -3.90 -6.97 6.75
C GLU A 38 -2.50 -6.47 7.11
N LEU A 39 -1.45 -7.18 6.69
CA LEU A 39 -0.06 -6.81 6.94
C LEU A 39 0.29 -5.44 6.34
N VAL A 40 -0.14 -5.17 5.10
CA VAL A 40 0.12 -3.89 4.42
C VAL A 40 -0.55 -2.71 5.13
N ARG A 41 -1.71 -2.92 5.79
CA ARG A 41 -2.43 -1.85 6.50
C ARG A 41 -1.90 -1.55 7.89
N GLN A 42 -1.11 -2.45 8.48
CA GLN A 42 -0.51 -2.24 9.80
C GLN A 42 0.70 -1.30 9.77
N VAL A 43 1.31 -1.15 8.58
CA VAL A 43 2.47 -0.28 8.32
C VAL A 43 1.99 1.10 7.90
#